data_AF-A0A2P2FT32-F1
#
_entry.id   AF-A0A2P2FT32-F1
#
_cell.length_a   1.000
_cell.length_b   1.000
_cell.length_c   1.000
_cell.angle_alpha   90.00
_cell.angle_beta   90.00
_cell.angle_gamma   90.00
#
_symmetry.space_group_name_H-M   'P 1'
#
loop_
_entity.id
_entity.type
_entity.pdbx_description
1 polymer ?
#
loop_
_entity_poly.entity_id
_entity_poly.type
_entity_poly.pdbx_seq_one_letter_code
_entity_poly.pdbx_strand_id
1 'polypeptide(L)'
;MRRLLSSPLLWTLLSSVVVLVGVTAWLLMDRATSRGDALKTGALAGGAIAALYGLWLNDRRRRTEEDRHEIERSRISDERFAKSIELLGNEADQVRVGAMHSLAGLARTRPEYRQTVLDVLCAYLRRPFEHPSFDPDLDDWDDNEKRAAAERERLVRRAAERLIRDILPHAGTTGPTLSLNLSDARLDKLGLLGRRVGWFGADRCEVLSYLDLTDAQLSGKFLLENATIHGRFEVTRASFERRVSLDNLVVEAPVDLSVATFQEAPSVEGAKFPAGSALPLVSGKDG
;
A
#
# COMPACT_ATOMS: atom_id res chain seq x y z
N MET A 1 5.55 36.88 -11.21
CA MET A 1 5.48 38.20 -10.52
C MET A 1 4.08 38.59 -10.03
N ARG A 2 2.97 38.31 -10.75
CA ARG A 2 1.60 38.71 -10.34
C ARG A 2 1.02 38.02 -9.08
N ARG A 3 1.52 36.86 -8.63
CA ARG A 3 1.02 36.16 -7.42
C ARG A 3 1.62 36.64 -6.09
N LEU A 4 2.69 37.44 -6.11
CA LEU A 4 3.27 38.02 -4.89
C LEU A 4 2.43 39.19 -4.37
N LEU A 5 1.77 39.95 -5.24
CA LEU A 5 0.95 41.13 -4.87
C LEU A 5 -0.43 40.80 -4.29
N SER A 6 -0.88 39.54 -4.35
CA SER A 6 -2.22 39.12 -3.92
C SER A 6 -2.22 38.34 -2.61
N SER A 7 -1.13 38.39 -1.83
CA SER A 7 -1.12 37.80 -0.49
C SER A 7 -1.83 38.75 0.49
N PRO A 8 -2.89 38.31 1.19
CA PRO A 8 -3.62 39.17 2.14
C PRO A 8 -2.72 39.70 3.27
N LEU A 9 -1.65 38.97 3.62
CA LEU A 9 -0.66 39.39 4.61
C LEU A 9 0.26 40.53 4.12
N LEU A 10 0.52 40.60 2.81
CA LEU A 10 1.28 41.71 2.24
C LEU A 10 0.47 43.00 2.31
N TRP A 11 -0.84 42.91 2.10
CA TRP A 11 -1.75 44.06 2.22
C TRP A 11 -1.90 44.54 3.66
N THR A 12 -1.98 43.64 4.65
CA THR A 12 -2.04 44.05 6.06
C THR A 12 -0.73 44.67 6.55
N LEU A 13 0.41 44.19 6.05
CA LEU A 13 1.73 44.75 6.36
C LEU A 13 1.90 46.13 5.70
N LEU A 14 1.47 46.29 4.44
CA LEU A 14 1.44 47.59 3.76
C LEU A 14 0.49 48.58 4.44
N SER A 15 -0.72 48.16 4.83
CA SER A 15 -1.66 49.03 5.53
C SER A 15 -1.14 49.44 6.90
N SER A 16 -0.47 48.54 7.64
CA SER A 16 0.16 48.85 8.92
C SER A 16 1.28 49.88 8.77
N VAL A 17 2.12 49.75 7.72
CA VAL A 17 3.16 50.75 7.40
C VAL A 17 2.55 52.10 7.06
N VAL A 18 1.49 52.14 6.24
CA VAL A 18 0.80 53.39 5.86
C VAL A 18 0.19 54.07 7.08
N VAL A 19 -0.50 53.32 7.95
CA VAL A 19 -1.07 53.85 9.19
C VAL A 19 0.03 54.36 10.11
N LEU A 20 1.14 53.62 10.24
CA LEU A 20 2.26 54.04 11.08
C LEU A 20 2.89 55.35 10.60
N VAL A 21 3.17 55.45 9.30
CA VAL A 21 3.72 56.67 8.67
C VAL A 21 2.75 57.84 8.82
N GLY A 22 1.44 57.59 8.67
CA GLY A 22 0.40 58.59 8.90
C GLY A 22 0.38 59.11 10.34
N VAL A 23 0.44 58.20 11.33
CA VAL A 23 0.44 58.55 12.76
C VAL A 23 1.73 59.28 13.16
N THR A 24 2.89 58.85 12.65
CA THR A 24 4.16 59.55 12.91
C THR A 24 4.22 60.93 12.27
N ALA A 25 3.72 61.08 11.03
CA ALA A 25 3.63 62.38 10.37
C ALA A 25 2.67 63.34 11.09
N TRP A 26 1.55 62.81 11.60
CA TRP A 26 0.59 63.60 12.39
C TRP A 26 1.18 64.04 13.74
N LEU A 27 1.86 63.15 14.46
CA LEU A 27 2.54 63.47 15.73
C LEU A 27 3.68 64.48 15.58
N LEU A 28 4.38 64.50 14.43
CA LEU A 28 5.43 65.48 14.14
C LEU A 28 4.89 66.88 13.81
N MET A 29 3.64 66.97 13.35
CA MET A 29 2.94 68.23 13.09
C MET A 29 2.40 68.86 14.39
N ASP A 30 2.22 68.05 15.44
CA ASP A 30 1.69 68.49 16.73
C ASP A 30 2.78 69.13 17.61
N ARG A 31 2.59 70.40 18.00
CA ARG A 31 3.60 71.21 18.71
C ARG A 31 3.77 70.83 20.19
N ALA A 32 2.93 69.95 20.72
CA ALA A 32 2.97 69.48 22.11
C ALA A 32 3.87 68.25 22.32
N THR A 33 4.32 67.58 21.26
CA THR A 33 5.08 66.31 21.34
C THR A 33 6.59 66.55 21.32
N SER A 34 7.32 66.03 22.32
CA SER A 34 8.78 66.10 22.33
C SER A 34 9.35 65.28 21.17
N ARG A 35 10.31 65.83 20.41
CA ARG A 35 10.94 65.14 19.27
C ARG A 35 11.53 63.76 19.64
N GLY A 36 11.89 63.57 20.91
CA GLY A 36 12.44 62.31 21.42
C GLY A 36 11.42 61.17 21.53
N ASP A 37 10.16 61.45 21.85
CA ASP A 37 9.13 60.41 22.00
C ASP A 37 8.59 59.95 20.64
N ALA A 38 8.50 60.85 19.67
CA ALA A 38 8.21 60.53 18.28
C ALA A 38 9.29 59.62 17.67
N LEU A 39 10.58 59.86 17.98
CA LEU A 39 11.67 59.03 17.49
C LEU A 39 11.64 57.61 18.08
N LYS A 40 11.39 57.49 19.40
CA LYS A 40 11.31 56.19 20.09
C LYS A 40 10.16 55.34 19.57
N THR A 41 8.98 55.93 19.41
CA THR A 41 7.80 55.22 18.89
C THR A 41 7.97 54.79 17.44
N GLY A 42 8.53 55.67 16.60
CA GLY A 42 8.87 55.34 15.21
C GLY A 42 9.90 54.20 15.10
N ALA A 43 10.94 54.20 15.95
CA ALA A 43 11.96 53.15 15.96
C ALA A 43 11.39 51.79 16.42
N LEU A 44 10.57 51.76 17.48
CA LEU A 44 9.94 50.53 17.96
C LEU A 44 8.99 49.93 16.92
N ALA A 45 8.18 50.78 16.30
CA ALA A 45 7.24 50.32 15.29
C ALA A 45 7.93 49.87 13.99
N GLY A 46 8.96 50.60 13.55
CA GLY A 46 9.81 50.17 12.43
C GLY A 46 10.52 48.85 12.70
N GLY A 47 11.04 48.67 13.93
CA GLY A 47 11.64 47.41 14.38
C GLY A 47 10.64 46.25 14.38
N ALA A 48 9.41 46.47 14.87
CA ALA A 48 8.36 45.46 14.88
C ALA A 48 7.96 45.02 13.45
N ILE A 49 7.85 45.97 12.52
CA ILE A 49 7.55 45.68 11.11
C ILE A 49 8.70 44.89 10.46
N ALA A 50 9.95 45.29 10.70
CA ALA A 50 11.12 44.57 10.19
C ALA A 50 11.19 43.13 10.74
N ALA A 51 10.87 42.95 12.03
CA ALA A 51 10.80 41.63 12.66
C ALA A 51 9.69 40.75 12.06
N LEU A 52 8.47 41.28 11.86
CA LEU A 52 7.37 40.57 11.22
C LEU A 52 7.68 40.20 9.76
N TYR A 53 8.33 41.11 9.02
CA TYR A 53 8.76 40.85 7.65
C TYR A 53 9.85 39.77 7.60
N GLY A 54 10.81 39.81 8.53
CA GLY A 54 11.82 38.77 8.69
C GLY A 54 11.19 37.39 8.99
N LEU A 55 10.20 37.34 9.89
CA LEU A 55 9.46 36.12 10.19
C LEU A 55 8.67 35.61 8.98
N TRP A 56 8.00 36.50 8.23
CA TRP A 56 7.26 36.14 7.03
C TRP A 56 8.18 35.59 5.93
N LEU A 57 9.34 36.21 5.71
CA LEU A 57 10.35 35.70 4.78
C LEU A 57 10.86 34.32 5.21
N ASN A 58 11.08 34.11 6.51
CA ASN A 58 11.52 32.84 7.04
C ASN A 58 10.46 31.74 6.85
N ASP A 59 9.19 32.03 7.18
CA ASP A 59 8.07 31.10 6.95
C ASP A 59 7.91 30.77 5.46
N ARG A 60 8.01 31.78 4.58
CA ARG A 60 7.92 31.58 3.14
C ARG A 60 9.07 30.72 2.59
N ARG A 61 10.30 30.94 3.07
CA ARG A 61 11.47 30.12 2.71
C ARG A 61 11.27 28.70 3.17
N ARG A 62 10.89 28.50 4.43
CA ARG A 62 10.63 27.19 5.02
C ARG A 62 9.61 26.39 4.20
N ARG A 63 8.47 26.97 3.84
CA ARG A 63 7.47 26.28 2.99
C ARG A 63 8.02 25.89 1.62
N THR A 64 8.80 26.77 1.00
CA THR A 64 9.39 26.49 -0.32
C THR A 64 10.45 25.38 -0.23
N GLU A 65 11.21 25.33 0.86
CA GLU A 65 12.18 24.27 1.13
C GLU A 65 11.49 22.94 1.43
N GLU A 66 10.43 22.93 2.25
CA GLU A 66 9.59 21.77 2.52
C GLU A 66 8.98 21.20 1.23
N ASP A 67 8.42 22.05 0.36
CA ASP A 67 7.88 21.65 -0.94
C ASP A 67 8.95 21.03 -1.84
N ARG A 68 10.15 21.64 -1.89
CA ARG A 68 11.29 21.11 -2.65
C ARG A 68 11.77 19.78 -2.11
N HIS A 69 11.84 19.64 -0.78
CA HIS A 69 12.23 18.39 -0.14
C HIS A 69 11.23 17.27 -0.42
N GLU A 70 9.93 17.57 -0.46
CA GLU A 70 8.92 16.56 -0.80
C GLU A 70 9.00 16.14 -2.27
N ILE A 71 9.16 17.10 -3.20
CA ILE A 71 9.36 16.80 -4.63
C ILE A 71 10.60 15.90 -4.82
N GLU A 72 11.72 16.25 -4.16
CA GLU A 72 12.95 15.45 -4.27
C GLU A 72 12.79 14.07 -3.65
N ARG A 73 12.10 13.95 -2.50
CA ARG A 73 11.76 12.66 -1.90
C ARG A 73 10.90 11.79 -2.81
N SER A 74 9.92 12.38 -3.49
CA SER A 74 9.09 11.68 -4.47
C SER A 74 9.96 11.18 -5.63
N ARG A 75 10.80 12.05 -6.20
CA ARG A 75 11.71 11.69 -7.29
C ARG A 75 12.65 10.54 -6.94
N ILE A 76 13.28 10.58 -5.77
CA ILE A 76 14.14 9.49 -5.28
C ILE A 76 13.36 8.19 -5.11
N SER A 77 12.09 8.29 -4.71
CA SER A 77 11.21 7.13 -4.53
C SER A 77 10.84 6.49 -5.87
N ASP A 78 10.51 7.30 -6.87
CA ASP A 78 10.25 6.86 -8.24
C ASP A 78 11.49 6.22 -8.88
N GLU A 79 12.66 6.83 -8.71
CA GLU A 79 13.93 6.28 -9.19
C GLU A 79 14.26 4.93 -8.52
N ARG A 80 14.06 4.82 -7.21
CA ARG A 80 14.24 3.55 -6.48
C ARG A 80 13.23 2.49 -6.93
N PHE A 81 11.98 2.88 -7.16
CA PHE A 81 10.95 1.99 -7.68
C PHE A 81 11.37 1.44 -9.05
N ALA A 82 11.65 2.33 -10.01
CA ALA A 82 12.08 1.97 -11.35
C ALA A 82 13.32 1.08 -11.34
N LYS A 83 14.33 1.41 -10.51
CA LYS A 83 15.54 0.58 -10.38
C LYS A 83 15.23 -0.80 -9.82
N SER A 84 14.31 -0.91 -8.86
CA SER A 84 13.92 -2.21 -8.30
C SER A 84 13.16 -3.04 -9.32
N ILE A 85 12.33 -2.43 -10.18
CA ILE A 85 11.67 -3.13 -11.30
C ILE A 85 12.70 -3.66 -12.30
N GLU A 86 13.70 -2.87 -12.67
CA GLU A 86 14.79 -3.30 -13.56
C GLU A 86 15.55 -4.51 -12.96
N LEU A 87 15.90 -4.43 -11.66
CA LEU A 87 16.61 -5.50 -10.97
C LEU A 87 15.78 -6.78 -10.79
N LEU A 88 14.45 -6.70 -10.85
CA LEU A 88 13.57 -7.86 -10.79
C LEU A 88 13.68 -8.74 -12.06
N GLY A 89 14.16 -8.18 -13.17
CA GLY A 89 14.47 -8.90 -14.40
C GLY A 89 15.88 -9.50 -14.45
N ASN A 90 16.65 -9.41 -13.36
CA ASN A 90 18.02 -9.94 -13.32
C ASN A 90 18.03 -11.48 -13.21
N GLU A 91 18.98 -12.14 -13.88
CA GLU A 91 19.14 -13.61 -13.83
C GLU A 91 19.56 -14.12 -12.45
N ALA A 92 20.23 -13.31 -11.63
CA ALA A 92 20.65 -13.71 -10.29
C ALA A 92 19.48 -13.62 -9.29
N ASP A 93 19.13 -14.77 -8.72
CA ASP A 93 18.02 -14.92 -7.76
C ASP A 93 18.12 -13.96 -6.56
N GLN A 94 19.34 -13.80 -6.03
CA GLN A 94 19.62 -12.91 -4.88
C GLN A 94 19.35 -11.43 -5.21
N VAL A 95 19.62 -11.01 -6.45
CA VAL A 95 19.34 -9.65 -6.92
C VAL A 95 17.83 -9.42 -7.01
N ARG A 96 17.08 -10.41 -7.53
CA ARG A 96 15.61 -10.35 -7.58
C ARG A 96 15.00 -10.26 -6.17
N VAL A 97 15.48 -11.07 -5.22
CA VAL A 97 15.04 -10.99 -3.81
C VAL A 97 15.35 -9.63 -3.20
N GLY A 98 16.56 -9.09 -3.42
CA GLY A 98 16.94 -7.75 -2.96
C GLY A 98 16.02 -6.65 -3.53
N ALA A 99 15.67 -6.76 -4.81
CA ALA A 99 14.73 -5.85 -5.47
C ALA A 99 13.32 -5.92 -4.84
N MET A 100 12.79 -7.11 -4.56
CA MET A 100 11.50 -7.27 -3.88
C MET A 100 11.51 -6.64 -2.48
N HIS A 101 12.59 -6.79 -1.71
CA HIS A 101 12.73 -6.15 -0.41
C HIS A 101 12.83 -4.62 -0.49
N SER A 102 13.49 -4.10 -1.53
CA SER A 102 13.52 -2.66 -1.83
C SER A 102 12.11 -2.13 -2.10
N LEU A 103 11.33 -2.81 -2.95
CA LEU A 103 9.93 -2.47 -3.25
C LEU A 103 9.04 -2.52 -1.99
N ALA A 104 9.17 -3.57 -1.18
CA ALA A 104 8.43 -3.68 0.07
C ALA A 104 8.82 -2.59 1.08
N GLY A 105 10.10 -2.20 1.11
CA GLY A 105 10.58 -1.06 1.89
C GLY A 105 9.89 0.25 1.46
N LEU A 106 9.75 0.46 0.16
CA LEU A 106 9.04 1.62 -0.40
C LEU A 106 7.56 1.60 -0.05
N ALA A 107 6.87 0.46 -0.18
CA ALA A 107 5.46 0.31 0.19
C ALA A 107 5.19 0.58 1.68
N ARG A 108 6.16 0.27 2.56
CA ARG A 108 6.06 0.59 4.00
C ARG A 108 6.14 2.08 4.28
N THR A 109 7.07 2.78 3.64
CA THR A 109 7.33 4.20 3.90
C THR A 109 6.41 5.14 3.12
N ARG A 110 5.90 4.70 1.96
CA ARG A 110 5.08 5.50 1.05
C ARG A 110 3.79 4.75 0.70
N PRO A 111 2.67 5.04 1.40
CA PRO A 111 1.39 4.36 1.21
C PRO A 111 0.89 4.34 -0.25
N GLU A 112 1.21 5.37 -1.02
CA GLU A 112 0.85 5.51 -2.44
C GLU A 112 1.43 4.41 -3.34
N TYR A 113 2.55 3.76 -2.95
CA TYR A 113 3.14 2.65 -3.72
C TYR A 113 2.60 1.28 -3.32
N ARG A 114 1.81 1.15 -2.24
CA ARG A 114 1.42 -0.16 -1.68
C ARG A 114 0.70 -1.04 -2.70
N GLN A 115 -0.31 -0.48 -3.38
CA GLN A 115 -1.05 -1.24 -4.39
C GLN A 115 -0.16 -1.62 -5.55
N THR A 116 0.60 -0.68 -6.11
CA THR A 116 1.48 -0.94 -7.26
C THR A 116 2.56 -1.98 -6.93
N VAL A 117 3.13 -1.94 -5.73
CA VAL A 117 4.10 -2.95 -5.29
C VAL A 117 3.44 -4.32 -5.15
N LEU A 118 2.23 -4.40 -4.58
CA LEU A 118 1.48 -5.66 -4.54
C LEU A 118 1.18 -6.19 -5.94
N ASP A 119 0.79 -5.33 -6.88
CA ASP A 119 0.51 -5.70 -8.27
C ASP A 119 1.76 -6.29 -8.95
N VAL A 120 2.94 -5.71 -8.70
CA VAL A 120 4.23 -6.22 -9.20
C VAL A 120 4.57 -7.58 -8.59
N LEU A 121 4.44 -7.75 -7.28
CA LEU A 121 4.70 -9.03 -6.62
C LEU A 121 3.73 -10.12 -7.10
N CYS A 122 2.45 -9.77 -7.24
CA CYS A 122 1.44 -10.65 -7.80
C CYS A 122 1.75 -11.01 -9.26
N ALA A 123 2.12 -10.04 -10.09
CA ALA A 123 2.54 -10.29 -11.47
C ALA A 123 3.76 -11.21 -11.57
N TYR A 124 4.72 -11.07 -10.66
CA TYR A 124 5.87 -11.97 -10.58
C TYR A 124 5.43 -13.43 -10.30
N LEU A 125 4.53 -13.63 -9.32
CA LEU A 125 4.02 -14.96 -8.95
C LEU A 125 3.17 -15.61 -10.04
N ARG A 126 2.49 -14.80 -10.88
CA ARG A 126 1.71 -15.25 -12.04
C ARG A 126 2.55 -15.66 -13.25
N ARG A 127 3.88 -15.46 -13.23
CA ARG A 127 4.74 -16.00 -14.30
C ARG A 127 4.63 -17.54 -14.31
N PRO A 128 4.79 -18.21 -15.46
CA PRO A 128 4.89 -19.66 -15.51
C PRO A 128 5.93 -20.19 -14.52
N PHE A 129 5.64 -21.32 -13.90
CA PHE A 129 6.50 -21.95 -12.91
C PHE A 129 6.39 -23.46 -12.98
N GLU A 130 7.39 -24.05 -13.58
CA GLU A 130 7.60 -25.49 -13.60
C GLU A 130 8.40 -25.86 -12.37
N HIS A 131 7.90 -26.82 -11.58
CA HIS A 131 8.59 -27.29 -10.40
C HIS A 131 8.21 -28.76 -10.14
N PRO A 132 9.13 -29.62 -9.67
CA PRO A 132 8.85 -31.04 -9.39
C PRO A 132 7.79 -31.27 -8.31
N SER A 133 7.34 -30.21 -7.63
CA SER A 133 6.25 -30.30 -6.64
C SER A 133 4.87 -30.03 -7.24
N PHE A 134 4.79 -29.38 -8.39
CA PHE A 134 3.54 -29.19 -9.14
C PHE A 134 3.43 -30.23 -10.27
N ASP A 135 4.54 -30.57 -10.89
CA ASP A 135 4.58 -31.45 -12.07
C ASP A 135 5.54 -32.64 -11.83
N PRO A 136 5.28 -33.53 -10.84
CA PRO A 136 6.22 -34.57 -10.43
C PRO A 136 6.52 -35.60 -11.52
N ASP A 137 5.60 -35.79 -12.47
CA ASP A 137 5.66 -36.81 -13.52
C ASP A 137 6.38 -36.32 -14.79
N LEU A 138 6.94 -35.10 -14.81
CA LEU A 138 7.73 -34.62 -15.94
C LEU A 138 9.13 -35.26 -15.91
N ASP A 139 9.51 -35.92 -17.00
CA ASP A 139 10.85 -36.52 -17.22
C ASP A 139 11.99 -35.49 -17.11
N ASP A 140 11.67 -34.19 -17.22
CA ASP A 140 12.62 -33.08 -17.18
C ASP A 140 13.36 -32.92 -15.83
N TRP A 141 12.84 -33.53 -14.76
CA TRP A 141 13.41 -33.45 -13.40
C TRP A 141 14.58 -34.39 -13.13
N ASP A 142 14.94 -35.25 -14.08
CA ASP A 142 16.17 -36.06 -14.01
C ASP A 142 17.44 -35.20 -14.13
N ASP A 143 17.32 -33.98 -14.66
CA ASP A 143 18.40 -32.99 -14.70
C ASP A 143 18.52 -32.25 -13.35
N ASN A 144 19.60 -32.55 -12.62
CA ASN A 144 19.91 -31.93 -11.34
C ASN A 144 20.03 -30.40 -11.40
N GLU A 145 20.52 -29.82 -12.51
CA GLU A 145 20.67 -28.37 -12.65
C GLU A 145 19.30 -27.70 -12.88
N LYS A 146 18.43 -28.28 -13.71
CA LYS A 146 17.05 -27.80 -13.86
C LYS A 146 16.30 -27.84 -12.54
N ARG A 147 16.44 -28.94 -11.78
CA ARG A 147 15.84 -29.08 -10.45
C ARG A 147 16.37 -28.04 -9.47
N ALA A 148 17.69 -27.79 -9.48
CA ALA A 148 18.29 -26.77 -8.64
C ALA A 148 17.82 -25.36 -9.03
N ALA A 149 17.67 -25.06 -10.32
CA ALA A 149 17.14 -23.79 -10.82
C ALA A 149 15.68 -23.57 -10.39
N ALA A 150 14.84 -24.61 -10.49
CA ALA A 150 13.44 -24.55 -10.04
C ALA A 150 13.34 -24.27 -8.53
N GLU A 151 14.17 -24.91 -7.69
CA GLU A 151 14.17 -24.64 -6.25
C GLU A 151 14.71 -23.23 -5.93
N ARG A 152 15.73 -22.75 -6.65
CA ARG A 152 16.19 -21.35 -6.52
C ARG A 152 15.07 -20.35 -6.83
N GLU A 153 14.34 -20.56 -7.92
CA GLU A 153 13.19 -19.72 -8.26
C GLU A 153 12.05 -19.83 -7.22
N ARG A 154 11.81 -21.04 -6.67
CA ARG A 154 10.86 -21.23 -5.56
C ARG A 154 11.21 -20.36 -4.35
N LEU A 155 12.50 -20.23 -4.01
CA LEU A 155 12.95 -19.38 -2.91
C LEU A 155 12.68 -17.89 -3.18
N VAL A 156 12.85 -17.43 -4.42
CA VAL A 156 12.50 -16.06 -4.82
C VAL A 156 10.99 -15.82 -4.69
N ARG A 157 10.17 -16.76 -5.18
CA ARG A 157 8.70 -16.69 -5.08
C ARG A 157 8.21 -16.66 -3.64
N ARG A 158 8.80 -17.47 -2.75
CA ARG A 158 8.51 -17.42 -1.30
C ARG A 158 8.81 -16.07 -0.67
N ALA A 159 9.77 -15.32 -1.20
CA ALA A 159 10.01 -13.95 -0.76
C ALA A 159 8.82 -13.04 -1.14
N ALA A 160 8.33 -13.12 -2.38
CA ALA A 160 7.15 -12.39 -2.82
C ALA A 160 5.90 -12.74 -2.00
N GLU A 161 5.61 -14.03 -1.79
CA GLU A 161 4.48 -14.51 -0.96
C GLU A 161 4.51 -13.91 0.45
N ARG A 162 5.68 -13.91 1.10
CA ARG A 162 5.87 -13.32 2.43
C ARG A 162 5.65 -11.81 2.41
N LEU A 163 6.23 -11.12 1.42
CA LEU A 163 6.18 -9.67 1.33
C LEU A 163 4.76 -9.16 1.02
N ILE A 164 3.97 -9.91 0.24
CA ILE A 164 2.55 -9.61 0.02
C ILE A 164 1.83 -9.49 1.37
N ARG A 165 1.96 -10.49 2.24
CA ARG A 165 1.38 -10.46 3.59
C ARG A 165 1.88 -9.26 4.40
N ASP A 166 3.18 -9.00 4.37
CA ASP A 166 3.80 -7.96 5.20
C ASP A 166 3.40 -6.53 4.76
N ILE A 167 2.99 -6.33 3.51
CA ILE A 167 2.48 -5.05 2.99
C ILE A 167 1.00 -4.84 3.32
N LEU A 168 0.22 -5.92 3.39
CA LEU A 168 -1.21 -5.84 3.63
C LEU A 168 -1.54 -5.27 5.02
N PRO A 169 -2.56 -4.40 5.13
CA PRO A 169 -2.99 -3.86 6.41
C PRO A 169 -3.48 -4.99 7.33
N HIS A 170 -3.33 -4.79 8.64
CA HIS A 170 -3.87 -5.70 9.63
C HIS A 170 -5.40 -5.58 9.70
N ALA A 171 -6.09 -6.68 9.98
CA ALA A 171 -7.52 -6.67 10.32
C ALA A 171 -7.80 -5.69 11.46
N GLY A 172 -8.95 -5.02 11.43
CA GLY A 172 -9.37 -4.02 12.43
C GLY A 172 -8.71 -2.64 12.32
N THR A 173 -7.73 -2.43 11.43
CA THR A 173 -7.21 -1.08 11.14
C THR A 173 -8.20 -0.27 10.30
N THR A 174 -8.08 1.06 10.23
CA THR A 174 -8.87 1.91 9.30
C THR A 174 -8.06 2.23 8.03
N GLY A 175 -8.69 2.79 7.00
CA GLY A 175 -8.01 3.17 5.76
C GLY A 175 -8.32 2.27 4.55
N PRO A 176 -7.67 2.53 3.40
CA PRO A 176 -7.97 1.84 2.15
C PRO A 176 -7.58 0.36 2.23
N THR A 177 -8.36 -0.47 1.54
CA THR A 177 -8.03 -1.88 1.33
C THR A 177 -7.28 -2.06 0.02
N LEU A 178 -6.45 -3.10 -0.04
CA LEU A 178 -5.55 -3.37 -1.18
C LEU A 178 -5.99 -4.67 -1.86
N SER A 179 -5.89 -4.71 -3.18
CA SER A 179 -6.34 -5.85 -3.98
C SER A 179 -5.19 -6.77 -4.36
N LEU A 180 -5.46 -8.06 -4.51
CA LEU A 180 -4.50 -9.08 -4.94
C LEU A 180 -5.04 -9.81 -6.17
N ASN A 181 -4.24 -9.88 -7.24
CA ASN A 181 -4.52 -10.69 -8.42
C ASN A 181 -3.47 -11.79 -8.59
N LEU A 182 -3.79 -12.97 -8.08
CA LEU A 182 -2.98 -14.19 -8.15
C LEU A 182 -3.59 -15.22 -9.11
N SER A 183 -4.44 -14.77 -10.03
CA SER A 183 -5.02 -15.66 -11.05
C SER A 183 -3.91 -16.28 -11.89
N ASP A 184 -4.01 -17.57 -12.20
CA ASP A 184 -2.99 -18.36 -12.90
C ASP A 184 -1.66 -18.55 -12.12
N ALA A 185 -1.57 -18.12 -10.86
CA ALA A 185 -0.35 -18.30 -10.08
C ALA A 185 -0.23 -19.72 -9.51
N ARG A 186 1.00 -20.26 -9.54
CA ARG A 186 1.42 -21.44 -8.78
C ARG A 186 2.14 -20.99 -7.51
N LEU A 187 1.55 -21.25 -6.35
CA LEU A 187 1.99 -20.76 -5.05
C LEU A 187 2.44 -21.91 -4.16
N ASP A 188 3.58 -21.75 -3.49
CA ASP A 188 3.99 -22.70 -2.46
C ASP A 188 3.03 -22.63 -1.28
N LYS A 189 2.72 -21.39 -0.87
CA LYS A 189 1.75 -21.07 0.17
C LYS A 189 1.36 -19.60 0.14
N LEU A 190 0.18 -19.29 0.67
CA LEU A 190 -0.22 -17.91 0.90
C LEU A 190 -0.88 -17.78 2.28
N GLY A 191 -0.19 -17.08 3.19
CA GLY A 191 -0.73 -16.79 4.52
C GLY A 191 -1.15 -15.33 4.61
N LEU A 192 -2.44 -15.09 4.82
CA LEU A 192 -3.06 -13.79 5.02
C LEU A 192 -3.67 -13.66 6.43
N LEU A 193 -3.15 -14.44 7.39
CA LEU A 193 -3.54 -14.44 8.80
C LEU A 193 -3.68 -13.00 9.35
N GLY A 194 -4.88 -12.66 9.81
CA GLY A 194 -5.19 -11.36 10.42
C GLY A 194 -4.93 -10.17 9.49
N ARG A 195 -4.98 -10.36 8.17
CA ARG A 195 -4.85 -9.27 7.18
C ARG A 195 -6.21 -8.78 6.71
N ARG A 196 -6.26 -7.53 6.28
CA ARG A 196 -7.39 -6.96 5.55
C ARG A 196 -7.06 -6.83 4.08
N VAL A 197 -7.93 -7.38 3.24
CA VAL A 197 -7.78 -7.40 1.78
C VAL A 197 -9.04 -6.79 1.15
N GLY A 198 -8.83 -6.08 0.05
CA GLY A 198 -9.88 -5.57 -0.82
C GLY A 198 -10.40 -6.71 -1.69
N TRP A 199 -10.27 -6.54 -3.01
CA TRP A 199 -10.56 -7.60 -3.96
C TRP A 199 -9.46 -8.67 -3.94
N PHE A 200 -9.84 -9.94 -3.90
CA PHE A 200 -8.93 -11.08 -4.00
C PHE A 200 -9.38 -11.94 -5.17
N GLY A 201 -8.52 -12.08 -6.18
CA GLY A 201 -8.74 -13.01 -7.29
C GLY A 201 -7.56 -13.95 -7.42
N ALA A 202 -7.84 -15.24 -7.45
CA ALA A 202 -6.87 -16.30 -7.66
C ALA A 202 -7.49 -17.40 -8.54
N ASP A 203 -8.20 -17.00 -9.59
CA ASP A 203 -8.84 -17.94 -10.51
C ASP A 203 -7.76 -18.73 -11.25
N ARG A 204 -7.97 -20.04 -11.42
CA ARG A 204 -6.98 -20.97 -12.00
C ARG A 204 -5.63 -20.99 -11.27
N CYS A 205 -5.60 -20.62 -9.98
CA CYS A 205 -4.39 -20.75 -9.18
C CYS A 205 -4.20 -22.18 -8.67
N GLU A 206 -2.96 -22.54 -8.38
CA GLU A 206 -2.59 -23.81 -7.76
C GLU A 206 -1.79 -23.53 -6.48
N VAL A 207 -2.23 -24.06 -5.34
CA VAL A 207 -1.61 -23.82 -4.03
C VAL A 207 -1.14 -25.14 -3.43
N LEU A 208 0.17 -25.26 -3.23
CA LEU A 208 0.78 -26.51 -2.80
C LEU A 208 0.55 -26.82 -1.30
N SER A 209 0.95 -25.90 -0.41
CA SER A 209 1.04 -26.22 1.03
C SER A 209 -0.15 -25.73 1.85
N TYR A 210 -0.55 -24.46 1.67
CA TYR A 210 -1.75 -23.91 2.30
C TYR A 210 -2.14 -22.55 1.72
N LEU A 211 -3.44 -22.26 1.81
CA LEU A 211 -4.02 -20.92 1.77
C LEU A 211 -4.64 -20.64 3.14
N ASP A 212 -4.06 -19.71 3.89
CA ASP A 212 -4.50 -19.40 5.26
C ASP A 212 -5.09 -17.99 5.34
N LEU A 213 -6.40 -17.92 5.55
CA LEU A 213 -7.19 -16.72 5.71
C LEU A 213 -7.69 -16.57 7.16
N THR A 214 -7.10 -17.27 8.11
CA THR A 214 -7.52 -17.19 9.52
C THR A 214 -7.54 -15.74 9.99
N ASP A 215 -8.63 -15.32 10.65
CA ASP A 215 -8.85 -13.93 11.10
C ASP A 215 -8.74 -12.85 10.00
N ALA A 216 -8.76 -13.21 8.71
CA ALA A 216 -8.66 -12.26 7.61
C ALA A 216 -10.00 -11.54 7.36
N GLN A 217 -9.91 -10.27 6.96
CA GLN A 217 -11.07 -9.43 6.60
C GLN A 217 -11.06 -9.12 5.10
N LEU A 218 -12.00 -9.71 4.35
CA LEU A 218 -12.13 -9.57 2.91
C LEU A 218 -13.29 -8.62 2.61
N SER A 219 -12.96 -7.37 2.27
CA SER A 219 -13.93 -6.30 2.01
C SER A 219 -14.40 -6.23 0.55
N GLY A 220 -13.65 -6.84 -0.38
CA GLY A 220 -13.98 -6.97 -1.79
C GLY A 220 -14.42 -8.39 -2.14
N LYS A 221 -14.67 -8.64 -3.43
CA LYS A 221 -14.99 -9.99 -3.90
C LYS A 221 -13.82 -10.92 -3.64
N PHE A 222 -14.12 -12.17 -3.33
CA PHE A 222 -13.16 -13.25 -3.21
C PHE A 222 -13.46 -14.28 -4.29
N LEU A 223 -12.55 -14.40 -5.27
CA LEU A 223 -12.70 -15.28 -6.43
C LEU A 223 -11.56 -16.30 -6.40
N LEU A 224 -11.95 -17.57 -6.38
CA LEU A 224 -11.06 -18.72 -6.35
C LEU A 224 -11.62 -19.79 -7.28
N GLU A 225 -11.97 -19.37 -8.50
CA GLU A 225 -12.65 -20.22 -9.49
C GLU A 225 -11.65 -21.09 -10.25
N ASN A 226 -11.97 -22.37 -10.49
CA ASN A 226 -11.10 -23.32 -11.20
C ASN A 226 -9.70 -23.47 -10.56
N ALA A 227 -9.58 -23.20 -9.26
CA ALA A 227 -8.33 -23.31 -8.53
C ALA A 227 -8.18 -24.68 -7.87
N THR A 228 -6.94 -25.06 -7.58
CA THR A 228 -6.61 -26.28 -6.82
C THR A 228 -5.81 -25.92 -5.58
N ILE A 229 -6.23 -26.39 -4.41
CA ILE A 229 -5.48 -26.32 -3.16
C ILE A 229 -5.15 -27.76 -2.73
N HIS A 230 -3.91 -28.17 -2.93
CA HIS A 230 -3.42 -29.48 -2.50
C HIS A 230 -3.29 -29.57 -0.98
N GLY A 231 -2.92 -28.44 -0.38
CA GLY A 231 -2.71 -28.31 1.04
C GLY A 231 -3.97 -27.94 1.82
N ARG A 232 -3.77 -27.27 2.95
CA ARG A 232 -4.88 -26.81 3.79
C ARG A 232 -5.47 -25.51 3.26
N PHE A 233 -6.80 -25.41 3.28
CA PHE A 233 -7.52 -24.16 3.10
C PHE A 233 -8.13 -23.74 4.43
N GLU A 234 -7.52 -22.76 5.10
CA GLU A 234 -7.92 -22.34 6.45
C GLU A 234 -8.71 -21.03 6.36
N VAL A 235 -9.96 -21.02 6.84
CA VAL A 235 -10.82 -19.82 6.85
C VAL A 235 -11.36 -19.48 8.23
N THR A 236 -10.72 -20.01 9.28
CA THR A 236 -11.17 -19.85 10.66
C THR A 236 -11.34 -18.37 11.02
N ARG A 237 -12.57 -17.96 11.38
CA ARG A 237 -12.93 -16.56 11.70
C ARG A 237 -12.61 -15.55 10.59
N ALA A 238 -12.44 -16.00 9.34
CA ALA A 238 -12.37 -15.11 8.21
C ALA A 238 -13.75 -14.46 7.98
N SER A 239 -13.77 -13.20 7.57
CA SER A 239 -15.02 -12.48 7.26
C SER A 239 -15.02 -12.01 5.81
N PHE A 240 -16.07 -12.35 5.07
CA PHE A 240 -16.26 -11.98 3.66
C PHE A 240 -17.47 -11.06 3.52
N GLU A 241 -17.20 -9.79 3.20
CA GLU A 241 -18.22 -8.72 3.08
C GLU A 241 -18.84 -8.63 1.68
N ARG A 242 -18.37 -9.43 0.72
CA ARG A 242 -18.86 -9.42 -0.66
C ARG A 242 -18.95 -10.85 -1.18
N ARG A 243 -19.40 -10.98 -2.43
CA ARG A 243 -19.50 -12.25 -3.14
C ARG A 243 -18.21 -13.07 -3.01
N VAL A 244 -18.40 -14.33 -2.62
CA VAL A 244 -17.40 -15.39 -2.63
C VAL A 244 -17.74 -16.38 -3.72
N SER A 245 -16.80 -16.64 -4.62
CA SER A 245 -16.94 -17.59 -5.73
C SER A 245 -15.85 -18.64 -5.62
N LEU A 246 -16.25 -19.89 -5.39
CA LEU A 246 -15.40 -21.07 -5.27
C LEU A 246 -15.76 -22.10 -6.35
N ASP A 247 -16.31 -21.64 -7.47
CA ASP A 247 -16.81 -22.52 -8.53
C ASP A 247 -15.65 -23.33 -9.13
N ASN A 248 -15.85 -24.64 -9.28
CA ASN A 248 -14.84 -25.60 -9.71
C ASN A 248 -13.56 -25.63 -8.85
N LEU A 249 -13.61 -25.11 -7.62
CA LEU A 249 -12.50 -25.23 -6.66
C LEU A 249 -12.29 -26.70 -6.29
N VAL A 250 -11.04 -27.15 -6.32
CA VAL A 250 -10.63 -28.44 -5.77
C VAL A 250 -9.81 -28.20 -4.51
N VAL A 251 -10.22 -28.78 -3.38
CA VAL A 251 -9.41 -28.83 -2.17
C VAL A 251 -9.11 -30.30 -1.86
N GLU A 252 -7.87 -30.63 -1.54
CA GLU A 252 -7.47 -32.02 -1.26
C GLU A 252 -7.45 -32.35 0.24
N ALA A 253 -7.33 -31.34 1.10
CA ALA A 253 -7.46 -31.48 2.55
C ALA A 253 -8.88 -31.05 3.04
N PRO A 254 -9.40 -31.66 4.13
CA PRO A 254 -10.67 -31.22 4.73
C PRO A 254 -10.67 -29.73 5.07
N VAL A 255 -11.75 -29.04 4.71
CA VAL A 255 -11.95 -27.62 4.98
C VAL A 255 -13.27 -27.40 5.72
N ASP A 256 -13.23 -26.59 6.77
CA ASP A 256 -14.43 -26.12 7.46
C ASP A 256 -14.70 -24.67 7.05
N LEU A 257 -15.68 -24.47 6.17
CA LEU A 257 -16.15 -23.15 5.78
C LEU A 257 -17.20 -22.60 6.77
N SER A 258 -17.78 -23.43 7.66
CA SER A 258 -18.80 -22.99 8.62
C SER A 258 -18.23 -22.09 9.72
N VAL A 259 -16.91 -22.12 9.94
CA VAL A 259 -16.19 -21.27 10.89
C VAL A 259 -15.83 -19.88 10.33
N ALA A 260 -16.21 -19.59 9.09
CA ALA A 260 -16.11 -18.27 8.45
C ALA A 260 -17.46 -17.56 8.40
N THR A 261 -17.43 -16.24 8.37
CA THR A 261 -18.62 -15.39 8.21
C THR A 261 -18.73 -14.92 6.77
N PHE A 262 -19.87 -15.18 6.14
CA PHE A 262 -20.17 -14.71 4.79
C PHE A 262 -21.39 -13.80 4.80
N GLN A 263 -21.31 -12.66 4.13
CA GLN A 263 -22.49 -11.79 3.95
C GLN A 263 -23.56 -12.46 3.07
N GLU A 264 -23.15 -13.25 2.08
CA GLU A 264 -24.00 -14.05 1.21
C GLU A 264 -23.40 -15.45 1.10
N ALA A 265 -24.22 -16.48 0.88
CA ALA A 265 -23.71 -17.84 0.72
C ALA A 265 -22.67 -17.92 -0.43
N PRO A 266 -21.53 -18.59 -0.22
CA PRO A 266 -20.52 -18.72 -1.27
C PRO A 266 -21.04 -19.58 -2.42
N SER A 267 -20.70 -19.20 -3.65
CA SER A 267 -20.90 -20.06 -4.82
C SER A 267 -19.88 -21.20 -4.78
N VAL A 268 -20.34 -22.44 -4.96
CA VAL A 268 -19.52 -23.66 -4.90
C VAL A 268 -19.87 -24.62 -6.04
N GLU A 269 -20.34 -24.09 -7.18
CA GLU A 269 -20.77 -24.90 -8.31
C GLU A 269 -19.60 -25.73 -8.85
N GLY A 270 -19.75 -27.05 -8.93
CA GLY A 270 -18.68 -27.94 -9.40
C GLY A 270 -17.48 -28.08 -8.45
N ALA A 271 -17.51 -27.46 -7.27
CA ALA A 271 -16.43 -27.57 -6.29
C ALA A 271 -16.31 -28.99 -5.73
N LYS A 272 -15.07 -29.42 -5.46
CA LYS A 272 -14.74 -30.74 -4.91
C LYS A 272 -14.06 -30.55 -3.56
N PHE A 273 -14.74 -31.03 -2.52
CA PHE A 273 -14.22 -31.06 -1.15
C PHE A 273 -14.12 -32.51 -0.67
N PRO A 274 -13.08 -32.87 0.08
CA PRO A 274 -12.91 -34.22 0.58
C PRO A 274 -13.86 -34.48 1.76
N ALA A 275 -14.03 -35.76 2.11
CA ALA A 275 -14.83 -36.16 3.27
C ALA A 275 -14.31 -35.50 4.56
N GLY A 276 -15.23 -35.06 5.42
CA GLY A 276 -14.90 -34.29 6.64
C GLY A 276 -14.89 -32.77 6.45
N SER A 277 -15.12 -32.28 5.23
CA SER A 277 -15.33 -30.84 4.99
C SER A 277 -16.72 -30.40 5.44
N ALA A 278 -16.83 -29.16 5.93
CA ALA A 278 -18.08 -28.56 6.36
C ALA A 278 -18.37 -27.29 5.54
N LEU A 279 -19.60 -27.18 5.03
CA LEU A 279 -20.06 -26.02 4.25
C LEU A 279 -20.89 -25.09 5.15
N PRO A 280 -20.93 -23.77 4.88
CA PRO A 280 -21.76 -22.86 5.65
C PRO A 280 -23.23 -23.24 5.50
N LEU A 281 -23.99 -23.14 6.59
CA LEU A 281 -25.42 -23.33 6.57
C LEU A 281 -26.04 -22.27 5.66
N VAL A 282 -26.57 -22.68 4.51
CA VAL A 282 -27.37 -21.80 3.66
C VAL A 282 -28.62 -21.46 4.46
N SER A 283 -28.71 -20.22 4.97
CA SER A 283 -29.99 -19.71 5.47
C SER A 283 -30.91 -19.67 4.26
N GLY A 284 -31.81 -20.66 4.18
CA GLY A 284 -32.83 -20.72 3.16
C GLY A 284 -33.55 -19.38 3.11
N LYS A 285 -33.66 -18.82 1.91
CA LYS A 285 -34.71 -17.85 1.63
C LYS A 285 -36.04 -18.61 1.72
N ASP A 286 -36.58 -18.72 2.92
CA ASP A 286 -38.01 -18.90 3.12
C ASP A 286 -38.66 -17.52 3.03
N GLY A 287 -39.39 -17.27 1.93
CA GLY A 287 -40.18 -16.05 1.72
C GLY A 287 -40.19 -15.57 0.28
#